data_AF-A0A3A0B4L8-F1
#
_entry.id   AF-A0A3A0B4L8-F1
#
_cell.length_a   1.000
_cell.length_b   1.000
_cell.length_c   1.000
_cell.angle_alpha   90.00
_cell.angle_beta   90.00
_cell.angle_gamma   90.00
#
_symmetry.space_group_name_H-M   'P 1'
#
loop_
_entity.id
_entity.type
_entity.pdbx_description
1 polymer ?
#
loop_
_entity_poly.entity_id
_entity_poly.type
_entity_poly.pdbx_seq_one_letter_code
_entity_poly.pdbx_strand_id
1 'polypeptide(L)'
;DEIVQVIASQILIAESEAELERLRARPDVRPVTANGIAGTPDRVAEALLAGVAQGARRVHVSFADSPRSDGTQLFVERVLPHLTA
;
A
#
# COMPACT_ATOMS: atom_id res chain seq x y z
N ASP A 1 -10.37 24.07 -12.24
CA ASP A 1 -9.33 23.33 -11.48
C ASP A 1 -9.81 21.94 -11.19
N GLU A 2 -9.22 21.00 -11.91
CA GLU A 2 -9.79 19.69 -12.19
C GLU A 2 -9.12 18.63 -11.32
N ILE A 3 -9.87 17.59 -10.96
CA ILE A 3 -9.32 16.44 -10.24
C ILE A 3 -8.31 15.75 -11.16
N VAL A 4 -7.03 15.96 -10.87
CA VAL A 4 -5.91 15.30 -11.55
C VAL A 4 -5.84 13.87 -11.01
N GLN A 5 -6.46 12.92 -11.71
CA GLN A 5 -6.55 11.47 -11.43
C GLN A 5 -5.83 10.99 -10.14
N VAL A 6 -6.64 10.70 -9.10
CA VAL A 6 -6.17 10.26 -7.77
C VAL A 6 -6.43 8.77 -7.57
N ILE A 7 -5.43 8.03 -7.12
CA ILE A 7 -5.60 6.65 -6.63
C ILE A 7 -5.67 6.68 -5.12
N ALA A 8 -6.72 6.08 -4.55
CA ALA A 8 -6.87 5.90 -3.10
C ALA A 8 -6.79 4.41 -2.75
N SER A 9 -5.71 4.00 -2.09
CA SER A 9 -5.48 2.59 -1.75
C SER A 9 -5.39 2.39 -0.25
N GLN A 10 -6.04 1.32 0.23
CA GLN A 10 -5.79 0.75 1.55
C GLN A 10 -4.65 -0.26 1.41
N ILE A 11 -3.56 -0.09 2.17
CA ILE A 11 -2.35 -0.91 2.09
C ILE A 11 -2.24 -1.81 3.32
N LEU A 12 -1.97 -3.09 3.10
CA LEU A 12 -1.40 -4.01 4.10
C LEU A 12 -0.07 -4.53 3.55
N ILE A 13 1.03 -4.23 4.22
CA ILE A 13 2.38 -4.54 3.73
C ILE A 13 3.14 -5.34 4.78
N ALA A 14 3.91 -6.33 4.34
CA ALA A 14 4.75 -7.17 5.19
C ALA A 14 6.03 -7.58 4.44
N GLU A 15 7.10 -7.95 5.15
CA GLU A 15 8.38 -8.35 4.52
C GLU A 15 8.25 -9.62 3.67
N SER A 16 7.27 -10.46 3.98
CA SER A 16 7.03 -11.74 3.29
C SER A 16 5.55 -12.09 3.21
N GLU A 17 5.21 -12.95 2.26
CA GLU A 17 3.84 -13.51 2.14
C GLU A 17 3.41 -14.25 3.41
N ALA A 18 4.33 -14.97 4.07
CA ALA A 18 4.04 -15.67 5.31
C ALA A 18 3.69 -14.71 6.47
N GLU A 19 4.34 -13.56 6.53
CA GLU A 19 4.01 -12.52 7.50
C GLU A 19 2.71 -11.81 7.16
N LEU A 20 2.46 -11.59 5.86
CA LEU A 20 1.20 -11.01 5.39
C LEU A 20 0.00 -11.85 5.82
N GLU A 21 0.08 -13.17 5.68
CA GLU A 21 -0.98 -14.09 6.14
C GLU A 21 -1.18 -14.02 7.66
N ARG A 22 -0.09 -13.90 8.43
CA ARG A 22 -0.19 -13.68 9.89
C ARG A 22 -0.89 -12.36 10.21
N LEU A 23 -0.60 -11.28 9.49
CA LEU A 23 -1.26 -9.99 9.68
C LEU A 23 -2.74 -10.04 9.33
N ARG A 24 -3.12 -10.72 8.24
CA ARG A 24 -4.53 -10.88 7.82
C ARG A 24 -5.39 -11.61 8.85
N ALA A 25 -4.80 -12.56 9.58
CA ALA A 25 -5.48 -13.30 10.63
C ALA A 25 -5.70 -12.48 11.91
N ARG A 26 -5.12 -11.29 12.02
CA ARG A 26 -5.24 -10.48 13.24
C ARG A 26 -6.57 -9.73 13.30
N PRO A 27 -7.22 -9.69 14.47
CA PRO A 27 -8.51 -9.01 14.65
C PRO A 27 -8.39 -7.48 14.59
N ASP A 28 -7.20 -6.91 14.82
CA ASP A 28 -6.94 -5.47 14.79
C ASP A 28 -6.54 -4.96 13.40
N VAL A 29 -6.43 -5.85 12.39
CA VAL A 29 -6.15 -5.47 11.01
C VAL A 29 -7.46 -5.37 10.24
N ARG A 30 -7.70 -4.23 9.60
CA ARG A 30 -8.88 -4.04 8.76
C ARG A 30 -8.78 -4.91 7.50
N PRO A 31 -9.86 -5.57 7.07
CA PRO A 31 -9.87 -6.28 5.79
C PRO A 31 -9.48 -5.35 4.65
N VAL A 32 -8.60 -5.83 3.77
CA VAL A 32 -8.24 -5.13 2.53
C VAL A 32 -9.29 -5.49 1.48
N THR A 33 -10.06 -4.50 1.03
CA THR A 33 -11.14 -4.71 0.05
C THR A 33 -10.60 -4.71 -1.39
N ALA A 34 -11.47 -4.90 -2.39
CA ALA A 34 -11.07 -5.02 -3.81
C ALA A 34 -10.27 -3.83 -4.36
N ASN A 35 -10.38 -2.64 -3.74
CA ASN A 35 -9.63 -1.44 -4.14
C ASN A 35 -8.34 -1.23 -3.31
N GLY A 36 -8.03 -2.14 -2.40
CA GLY A 36 -6.83 -2.11 -1.59
C GLY A 36 -5.72 -3.02 -2.14
N ILE A 37 -4.52 -2.85 -1.59
CA ILE A 37 -3.31 -3.57 -1.97
C ILE A 37 -2.79 -4.29 -0.73
N ALA A 38 -2.59 -5.60 -0.84
CA ALA A 38 -1.97 -6.40 0.21
C ALA A 38 -0.82 -7.21 -0.39
N GLY A 39 0.41 -7.04 0.12
CA GLY A 39 1.58 -7.69 -0.47
C GLY A 39 2.89 -7.36 0.21
N THR A 40 3.97 -7.86 -0.39
CA THR A 40 5.35 -7.45 -0.07
C THR A 40 5.66 -6.05 -0.60
N PRO A 41 6.76 -5.40 -0.18
CA PRO A 41 7.13 -4.08 -0.69
C PRO A 41 7.20 -4.02 -2.22
N ASP A 42 7.81 -5.02 -2.86
CA ASP A 42 7.92 -5.07 -4.32
C ASP A 42 6.55 -5.13 -4.99
N ARG A 43 5.63 -5.96 -4.47
CA ARG A 43 4.25 -6.09 -4.96
C ARG A 43 3.47 -4.78 -4.80
N VAL A 44 3.65 -4.11 -3.66
CA VAL A 44 2.99 -2.82 -3.40
C VAL A 44 3.53 -1.74 -4.32
N ALA A 45 4.86 -1.67 -4.51
CA ALA A 45 5.50 -0.73 -5.41
C ALA A 45 5.04 -0.94 -6.86
N GLU A 46 5.02 -2.18 -7.34
CA GLU A 46 4.56 -2.55 -8.68
C GLU A 46 3.11 -2.12 -8.91
N ALA A 47 2.20 -2.41 -7.96
CA ALA A 47 0.79 -2.03 -8.07
C ALA A 47 0.59 -0.52 -8.12
N LEU A 48 1.33 0.25 -7.32
CA LEU A 48 1.26 1.70 -7.31
C LEU A 48 1.86 2.31 -8.59
N LEU A 49 2.99 1.80 -9.07
CA LEU A 49 3.61 2.22 -10.33
C LEU A 49 2.71 1.92 -11.52
N ALA A 50 2.01 0.78 -11.53
CA ALA A 50 1.01 0.48 -12.56
C ALA A 50 -0.11 1.53 -12.58
N GLY A 51 -0.54 1.98 -11.41
CA GLY A 51 -1.50 3.08 -11.27
C GLY A 51 -0.98 4.42 -11.82
N VAL A 52 0.28 4.75 -11.53
CA VAL A 52 0.96 5.94 -12.09
C VAL A 52 1.06 5.85 -13.61
N ALA A 53 1.44 4.69 -14.15
CA ALA A 53 1.53 4.45 -15.60
C ALA A 53 0.17 4.60 -16.30
N GLN A 54 -0.93 4.36 -15.59
CA GLN A 54 -2.31 4.57 -16.06
C GLN A 54 -2.80 6.03 -15.91
N GLY A 55 -1.92 6.96 -15.53
CA GLY A 55 -2.20 8.41 -15.51
C GLY A 55 -2.43 8.99 -14.13
N ALA A 56 -2.36 8.21 -13.05
CA ALA A 56 -2.49 8.74 -11.71
C ALA A 56 -1.37 9.73 -11.40
N ARG A 57 -1.75 10.93 -10.96
CA ARG A 57 -0.79 12.00 -10.61
C ARG A 57 -0.69 12.26 -9.11
N ARG A 58 -1.60 11.68 -8.34
CA ARG A 58 -1.59 11.74 -6.89
C ARG A 58 -2.04 10.40 -6.33
N VAL A 59 -1.29 9.87 -5.37
CA VAL A 59 -1.64 8.65 -4.66
C VAL A 59 -1.93 9.01 -3.22
N HIS A 60 -3.11 8.65 -2.74
CA HIS A 60 -3.49 8.72 -1.34
C HIS A 60 -3.48 7.31 -0.77
N VAL A 61 -2.60 7.06 0.19
CA VAL A 61 -2.47 5.76 0.84
C VAL A 61 -3.02 5.82 2.25
N SER A 62 -3.71 4.77 2.66
CA SER A 62 -4.12 4.52 4.05
C SER A 62 -3.66 3.12 4.45
N PHE A 63 -3.32 2.92 5.72
CA PHE A 63 -2.78 1.64 6.19
C PHE A 63 -3.85 0.82 6.92
N ALA A 64 -3.93 -0.47 6.63
CA ALA A 64 -4.93 -1.39 7.18
C ALA A 64 -4.64 -1.81 8.63
N ASP A 65 -3.39 -1.70 9.06
CA ASP A 65 -2.85 -2.11 10.36
C ASP A 65 -2.71 -0.95 11.36
N SER A 66 -3.19 0.24 11.01
CA SER A 66 -3.23 1.39 11.93
C SER A 66 -4.00 1.04 13.23
N PRO A 67 -3.46 1.39 14.42
CA PRO A 67 -2.43 2.40 14.69
C PRO A 67 -0.97 1.92 14.64
N ARG A 68 -0.70 0.68 14.21
CA ARG A 68 0.69 0.20 14.08
C ARG A 68 1.45 1.03 13.05
N SER A 69 2.70 1.33 13.36
CA SER A 69 3.58 2.09 12.46
C SER A 69 4.44 1.19 11.57
N ASP A 70 4.56 -0.10 11.86
CA ASP A 70 5.47 -1.02 11.15
C ASP A 70 5.19 -1.03 9.64
N GLY A 71 3.93 -1.17 9.22
CA GLY A 71 3.56 -1.11 7.80
C GLY A 71 3.83 0.26 7.16
N THR A 72 3.65 1.34 7.92
CA THR A 72 3.98 2.70 7.45
C THR A 72 5.48 2.88 7.28
N GLN A 73 6.27 2.40 8.23
CA GLN A 73 7.73 2.48 8.19
C GLN A 73 8.29 1.64 7.03
N LEU A 74 7.83 0.40 6.89
CA LEU A 74 8.22 -0.48 5.80
C LEU A 74 7.89 0.13 4.43
N PHE A 75 6.72 0.77 4.30
CA PHE A 75 6.35 1.50 3.10
C PHE A 75 7.31 2.66 2.79
N VAL A 76 7.62 3.48 3.79
CA VAL A 76 8.55 4.62 3.61
C VAL A 76 9.94 4.15 3.21
N GLU A 77 10.43 3.07 3.81
CA GLU A 77 11.79 2.58 3.57
C GLU A 77 11.94 1.81 2.26
N ARG A 78 10.90 1.06 1.86
CA ARG A 78 11.00 0.05 0.79
C ARG A 78 10.11 0.31 -0.42
N VAL A 79 9.08 1.16 -0.31
CA VAL A 79 8.16 1.44 -1.42
C VAL A 79 8.34 2.87 -1.92
N LEU A 80 8.36 3.84 -1.01
CA LEU A 80 8.42 5.26 -1.38
C LEU A 80 9.60 5.63 -2.30
N PRO A 81 10.83 5.08 -2.13
CA PRO A 81 11.95 5.38 -3.03
C PRO A 81 11.71 5.02 -4.50
N HIS A 82 10.80 4.08 -4.79
CA HIS A 82 10.44 3.69 -6.16
C HIS A 82 9.43 4.64 -6.81
N LEU A 83 8.69 5.43 -6.02
CA LEU A 83 7.62 6.31 -6.49
C LEU A 83 8.07 7.76 -6.68
N THR A 84 9.21 8.13 -6.09
CA THR A 84 9.78 9.48 -6.14
C THR A 84 10.91 9.61 -7.15
N ALA A 85 11.17 8.57 -7.94
CA ALA A 85 12.23 8.52 -8.96
C ALA A 85 11.81 9.21 -10.26
#